data_AF-A0AA88U3P9-F1
#
_entry.id   AF-A0AA88U3P9-F1
#
_cell.length_a   1.000
_cell.length_b   1.000
_cell.length_c   1.000
_cell.angle_alpha   90.00
_cell.angle_beta   90.00
_cell.angle_gamma   90.00
#
_symmetry.space_group_name_H-M   'P 1'
#
loop_
_entity.id
_entity.type
_entity.pdbx_description
1 polymer ?
#
loop_
_entity_poly.entity_id
_entity_poly.type
_entity_poly.pdbx_seq_one_letter_code
_entity_poly.pdbx_strand_id
1 'polypeptide(L)'
;MRKGKIPLDLIADILSRLRVKDVLRFRLVDREFCDLIDSPQFVKMHLMRSIAGRAEVHLMYQFLADLYSSDLNSLSSCTGYFLHCRIPFKRYLFMDLVGSCNGLLLIKLHFFDETPVVALFNPWTRRERHLRSSRFDRFARLHYTVEHGLGYDSASDDYKVLEIVEFRLVKSSRATLANVYSLTRNTWRTVQAFTDDFSSHGPWACEVGGALHNLGWMEGGETVQHSVRAIAAFHVGSEEFRFVPLPDYQQDYLGMAVAELGGCLCLACHYKLDSNYRVDVWVMKKYGVGDSWTELISVMLPVIEEPIPLPVPVAYSTRGDMILFNCTASRFFWYDMKRRPNFLDVRACSEPHGCYEECVCVGSLVPLNGRGRDYDHNAVFLHQPNEEEAQSHWLPPPRRWIKVNCAGDWDSHGGSAGVVARNMHGNVLFFKAKKFGCASAVIAEATALQEAVSAAYTAGAVKVMVELDSKDIMTALNSNLLCCDRGGIEPILVHVMSISSWFKEVSFTYVKRSTNQAARWVSSQAKVNAISVGWAARAPPGLEALCLADIEPQDRLAGEDMKMKKIRRMLLNSSSLAAVDGDFDGGYVFLDMVVRGPLEVVDF
;
A
#
# COMPACT_ATOMS: atom_id res chain seq x y z
N MET A 1 -36.75 46.21 -8.52
CA MET A 1 -36.02 45.49 -9.58
C MET A 1 -36.00 44.01 -9.21
N ARG A 2 -36.57 43.12 -10.03
CA ARG A 2 -36.36 41.67 -9.84
C ARG A 2 -34.88 41.41 -10.15
N LYS A 3 -34.10 40.93 -9.17
CA LYS A 3 -32.73 40.42 -9.44
C LYS A 3 -32.88 39.30 -10.47
N GLY A 4 -32.32 39.48 -11.67
CA GLY A 4 -32.34 38.44 -12.69
C GLY A 4 -31.61 37.20 -12.16
N LYS A 5 -32.27 36.05 -12.13
CA LYS A 5 -31.59 34.77 -11.89
C LYS A 5 -30.66 34.52 -13.09
N ILE A 6 -29.41 34.15 -12.81
CA ILE A 6 -28.48 33.70 -13.84
C ILE A 6 -29.02 32.38 -14.42
N PRO A 7 -29.08 32.19 -15.75
CA PRO A 7 -29.52 30.94 -16.36
C PRO A 7 -28.67 29.74 -15.92
N LEU A 8 -29.33 28.58 -15.70
CA LEU A 8 -28.67 27.36 -15.18
C LEU A 8 -27.62 26.79 -16.13
N ASP A 9 -27.82 26.91 -17.43
CA ASP A 9 -26.88 26.54 -18.48
C ASP A 9 -25.59 27.37 -18.40
N LEU A 10 -25.70 28.67 -18.11
CA LEU A 10 -24.53 29.52 -17.89
C LEU A 10 -23.79 29.13 -16.60
N ILE A 11 -24.53 28.82 -15.53
CA ILE A 11 -23.94 28.30 -14.28
C ILE A 11 -23.22 26.99 -14.56
N ALA A 12 -23.83 26.08 -15.32
CA ALA A 12 -23.23 24.80 -15.71
C ALA A 12 -21.95 25.00 -16.52
N ASP A 13 -21.93 25.95 -17.46
CA ASP A 13 -20.72 26.28 -18.23
C ASP A 13 -19.60 26.82 -17.33
N ILE A 14 -19.93 27.69 -16.37
CA ILE A 14 -18.94 28.25 -15.43
C ILE A 14 -18.39 27.17 -14.51
N LEU A 15 -19.26 26.43 -13.84
CA LEU A 15 -18.86 25.39 -12.88
C LEU A 15 -18.08 24.27 -13.55
N SER A 16 -18.41 23.92 -14.80
CA SER A 16 -17.71 22.86 -15.52
C SER A 16 -16.27 23.21 -15.92
N ARG A 17 -15.83 24.46 -15.73
CA ARG A 17 -14.42 24.91 -15.91
C ARG A 17 -13.62 24.90 -14.62
N LEU A 18 -14.27 24.68 -13.48
CA LEU A 18 -13.63 24.65 -12.16
C LEU A 18 -13.08 23.25 -11.84
N ARG A 19 -12.12 23.20 -10.91
CA ARG A 19 -11.59 21.93 -10.37
C ARG A 19 -12.67 21.19 -9.60
N VAL A 20 -12.58 19.86 -9.56
CA VAL A 20 -13.59 19.01 -8.91
C VAL A 20 -13.83 19.41 -7.46
N LYS A 21 -12.75 19.69 -6.71
CA LYS A 21 -12.87 20.10 -5.30
C LYS A 21 -13.66 21.40 -5.12
N ASP A 22 -13.54 22.34 -6.05
CA ASP A 22 -14.28 23.59 -6.01
C ASP A 22 -15.75 23.35 -6.40
N VAL A 23 -16.00 22.59 -7.46
CA VAL A 23 -17.35 22.19 -7.87
C VAL A 23 -18.10 21.48 -6.74
N LEU A 24 -17.45 20.54 -6.05
CA LEU A 24 -18.06 19.81 -4.93
C LEU A 24 -18.48 20.73 -3.77
N ARG A 25 -17.80 21.87 -3.55
CA ARG A 25 -18.21 22.87 -2.54
C ARG A 25 -19.50 23.59 -2.94
N PHE A 26 -19.73 23.80 -4.25
CA PHE A 26 -20.95 24.44 -4.74
C PHE A 26 -22.21 23.59 -4.53
N ARG A 27 -22.08 22.27 -4.31
CA ARG A 27 -23.20 21.41 -3.91
C ARG A 27 -23.86 21.86 -2.60
N LEU A 28 -23.12 22.55 -1.73
CA LEU A 28 -23.59 23.05 -0.44
C LEU A 28 -24.33 24.39 -0.51
N VAL A 29 -24.39 25.02 -1.70
CA VAL A 29 -24.98 26.36 -1.86
C VAL A 29 -26.51 26.31 -1.87
N ASP A 30 -27.10 25.47 -2.72
CA ASP A 30 -28.54 25.23 -2.81
C ASP A 30 -28.82 23.91 -3.56
N ARG A 31 -30.04 23.40 -3.47
CA ARG A 31 -30.53 22.20 -4.12
C ARG A 31 -30.41 22.27 -5.65
N GLU A 32 -30.70 23.42 -6.26
CA GLU A 32 -30.60 23.61 -7.72
C GLU A 32 -29.16 23.39 -8.22
N PHE A 33 -28.15 23.79 -7.44
CA PHE A 33 -26.74 23.54 -7.72
C PHE A 33 -26.37 22.08 -7.47
N CYS A 34 -26.83 21.48 -6.38
CA CYS A 34 -26.57 20.07 -6.11
C CYS A 34 -27.14 19.16 -7.22
N ASP A 35 -28.40 19.37 -7.61
CA ASP A 35 -29.08 18.62 -8.67
C ASP A 35 -28.39 18.81 -10.03
N LEU A 36 -27.93 20.03 -10.33
CA LEU A 36 -27.13 20.31 -11.53
C LEU A 36 -25.80 19.54 -11.51
N ILE A 37 -25.04 19.62 -10.42
CA ILE A 37 -23.71 19.00 -10.31
C ILE A 37 -23.80 17.47 -10.33
N ASP A 38 -24.84 16.91 -9.70
CA ASP A 38 -25.08 15.47 -9.66
C ASP A 38 -25.72 14.94 -10.97
N SER A 39 -26.12 15.83 -11.89
CA SER A 39 -26.73 15.42 -13.17
C SER A 39 -25.71 14.70 -14.08
N PRO A 40 -26.11 13.60 -14.75
CA PRO A 40 -25.22 12.88 -15.66
C PRO A 40 -24.64 13.77 -16.77
N GLN A 41 -25.43 14.73 -17.28
CA GLN A 41 -25.00 15.65 -18.33
C GLN A 41 -23.88 16.57 -17.84
N PHE A 42 -24.01 17.12 -16.62
CA PHE A 42 -22.97 17.96 -16.05
C PHE A 42 -21.70 17.16 -15.75
N VAL A 43 -21.83 15.97 -15.15
CA VAL A 43 -20.69 15.08 -14.87
C VAL A 43 -19.92 14.76 -16.14
N LYS A 44 -20.62 14.38 -17.22
CA LYS A 44 -20.00 14.08 -18.53
C LYS A 44 -19.34 15.31 -19.14
N MET A 45 -20.00 16.47 -19.08
CA MET A 45 -19.45 17.73 -19.58
C MET A 45 -18.19 18.15 -18.81
N HIS A 46 -18.21 18.08 -17.48
CA HIS A 46 -17.07 18.38 -16.62
C HIS A 46 -15.90 17.43 -16.90
N LEU A 47 -16.16 16.11 -16.97
CA LEU A 47 -15.15 15.10 -17.30
C LEU A 47 -14.50 15.35 -18.67
N MET A 48 -15.29 15.62 -19.71
CA MET A 48 -14.76 15.93 -21.04
C MET A 48 -13.84 17.15 -21.02
N ARG A 49 -14.16 18.17 -20.22
CA ARG A 49 -13.30 19.35 -20.03
C ARG A 49 -12.03 19.02 -19.27
N SER A 50 -12.09 18.19 -18.23
CA SER A 50 -10.91 17.72 -17.51
C SER A 50 -9.94 16.98 -18.42
N ILE A 51 -10.45 16.07 -19.27
CA ILE A 51 -9.66 15.31 -20.24
C ILE A 51 -9.06 16.23 -21.31
N ALA A 52 -9.87 17.10 -21.92
CA ALA A 52 -9.42 17.98 -22.99
C ALA A 52 -8.47 19.09 -22.53
N GLY A 53 -8.74 19.68 -21.36
CA GLY A 53 -8.01 20.84 -20.84
C GLY A 53 -6.75 20.48 -20.05
N ARG A 54 -6.58 19.21 -19.63
CA ARG A 54 -5.49 18.76 -18.75
C ARG A 54 -5.27 19.64 -17.50
N ALA A 55 -6.34 20.30 -17.04
CA ALA A 55 -6.26 21.30 -15.97
C ALA A 55 -6.18 20.68 -14.57
N GLU A 56 -6.62 19.43 -14.42
CA GLU A 56 -6.59 18.66 -13.18
C GLU A 56 -6.19 17.21 -13.51
N VAL A 57 -4.89 17.02 -13.77
CA VAL A 57 -4.29 15.72 -14.08
C VAL A 57 -3.30 15.40 -12.97
N HIS A 58 -3.48 14.26 -12.33
CA HIS A 58 -2.67 13.82 -11.22
C HIS A 58 -1.90 12.56 -11.58
N LEU A 59 -0.64 12.50 -11.18
CA LEU A 59 0.06 11.24 -11.01
C LEU A 59 -0.47 10.59 -9.74
N MET A 60 -1.08 9.42 -9.87
CA MET A 60 -1.44 8.55 -8.76
C MET A 60 -0.32 7.53 -8.59
N TYR A 61 0.13 7.39 -7.35
CA TYR A 61 1.29 6.58 -7.02
C TYR A 61 1.01 5.80 -5.75
N GLN A 62 1.19 4.50 -5.80
CA GLN A 62 1.09 3.66 -4.63
C GLN A 62 2.43 3.64 -3.89
N PHE A 63 2.41 3.65 -2.56
CA PHE A 63 3.57 3.30 -1.72
C PHE A 63 3.11 2.40 -0.56
N LEU A 64 3.57 1.15 -0.56
CA LEU A 64 3.09 0.11 0.37
C LEU A 64 1.55 -0.01 0.33
N ALA A 65 0.88 0.23 1.46
CA ALA A 65 -0.58 0.19 1.59
C ALA A 65 -1.26 1.54 1.28
N ASP A 66 -0.50 2.57 0.95
CA ASP A 66 -0.99 3.94 0.80
C ASP A 66 -1.05 4.38 -0.65
N LEU A 67 -1.99 5.27 -0.96
CA LEU A 67 -2.08 5.96 -2.23
C LEU A 67 -1.63 7.40 -2.05
N TYR A 68 -0.87 7.92 -3.01
CA TYR A 68 -0.45 9.31 -3.10
C TYR A 68 -0.89 9.90 -4.42
N SER A 69 -1.11 11.21 -4.44
CA SER A 69 -1.36 11.96 -5.66
C SER A 69 -0.45 13.17 -5.74
N SER A 70 -0.05 13.54 -6.94
CA SER A 70 0.59 14.83 -7.19
C SER A 70 0.05 15.45 -8.47
N ASP A 71 -0.18 16.75 -8.46
CA ASP A 71 -0.59 17.50 -9.65
C ASP A 71 0.56 17.50 -10.67
N LEU A 72 0.30 16.92 -11.84
CA LEU A 72 1.32 16.69 -12.87
C LEU A 72 1.92 18.01 -13.38
N ASN A 73 1.13 19.08 -13.39
CA ASN A 73 1.55 20.41 -13.82
C ASN A 73 2.57 20.99 -12.84
N SER A 74 2.30 20.83 -11.54
CA SER A 74 3.21 21.22 -10.46
C SER A 74 4.49 20.38 -10.46
N LEU A 75 4.40 19.08 -10.75
CA LEU A 75 5.58 18.21 -10.92
C LEU A 75 6.48 18.69 -12.08
N SER A 76 5.89 19.06 -13.21
CA SER A 76 6.65 19.58 -14.36
C SER A 76 7.34 20.92 -14.09
N SER A 77 6.90 21.64 -13.06
CA SER A 77 7.46 22.93 -12.65
C SER A 77 8.36 22.84 -11.41
N CYS A 78 8.65 21.63 -10.90
CA CYS A 78 9.38 21.38 -9.65
C CYS A 78 8.76 22.03 -8.40
N THR A 79 7.46 22.36 -8.43
CA THR A 79 6.71 22.89 -7.28
C THR A 79 5.74 21.85 -6.69
N GLY A 80 5.69 20.66 -7.29
CA GLY A 80 4.81 19.57 -6.89
C GLY A 80 5.28 18.89 -5.61
N TYR A 81 4.31 18.40 -4.85
CA TYR A 81 4.51 17.55 -3.68
C TYR A 81 3.52 16.38 -3.76
N PHE A 82 3.87 15.26 -3.14
CA PHE A 82 3.02 14.08 -3.10
C PHE A 82 2.11 14.16 -1.88
N LEU A 83 0.81 14.14 -2.12
CA LEU A 83 -0.24 14.21 -1.12
C LEU A 83 -0.80 12.81 -0.85
N HIS A 84 -0.86 12.42 0.42
CA HIS A 84 -1.54 11.19 0.82
C HIS A 84 -3.03 11.25 0.44
N CYS A 85 -3.44 10.29 -0.37
CA CYS A 85 -4.82 10.02 -0.73
C CYS A 85 -5.38 8.98 0.23
N ARG A 86 -5.96 9.46 1.34
CA ARG A 86 -6.62 8.57 2.30
C ARG A 86 -7.70 7.75 1.61
N ILE A 87 -7.50 6.45 1.63
CA ILE A 87 -8.45 5.50 1.09
C ILE A 87 -9.39 5.05 2.23
N PRO A 88 -10.73 4.99 2.03
CA PRO A 88 -11.66 4.67 3.11
C PRO A 88 -11.63 3.20 3.56
N PHE A 89 -10.90 2.32 2.88
CA PHE A 89 -10.84 0.89 3.21
C PHE A 89 -10.21 0.66 4.60
N LYS A 90 -10.87 -0.18 5.40
CA LYS A 90 -10.36 -0.63 6.69
C LYS A 90 -9.83 -2.07 6.55
N ARG A 91 -8.68 -2.36 7.16
CA ARG A 91 -8.11 -3.72 7.40
C ARG A 91 -7.58 -4.50 6.18
N TYR A 92 -6.80 -3.89 5.29
CA TYR A 92 -6.06 -4.61 4.24
C TYR A 92 -4.54 -4.63 4.54
N LEU A 93 -3.82 -5.63 4.02
CA LEU A 93 -2.36 -5.83 4.14
C LEU A 93 -1.57 -4.90 3.23
N PHE A 94 -1.90 -4.97 1.95
CA PHE A 94 -1.34 -4.14 0.90
C PHE A 94 -2.41 -3.96 -0.18
N MET A 95 -2.20 -2.94 -1.00
CA MET A 95 -3.02 -2.63 -2.15
C MET A 95 -2.21 -2.93 -3.40
N ASP A 96 -2.83 -3.11 -4.56
CA ASP A 96 -2.20 -2.88 -5.86
C ASP A 96 -3.04 -1.83 -6.60
N LEU A 97 -2.40 -0.79 -7.14
CA LEU A 97 -3.02 0.15 -8.06
C LEU A 97 -3.01 -0.46 -9.46
N VAL A 98 -4.18 -0.90 -9.95
CA VAL A 98 -4.28 -1.58 -11.25
C VAL A 98 -4.29 -0.58 -12.40
N GLY A 99 -4.89 0.59 -12.22
CA GLY A 99 -4.96 1.62 -13.26
C GLY A 99 -6.08 2.63 -13.03
N SER A 100 -6.27 3.54 -14.00
CA SER A 100 -7.33 4.53 -13.98
C SER A 100 -8.13 4.55 -15.28
N CYS A 101 -9.39 5.00 -15.19
CA CYS A 101 -10.23 5.32 -16.34
C CYS A 101 -11.17 6.46 -15.98
N ASN A 102 -11.13 7.56 -16.73
CA ASN A 102 -12.01 8.73 -16.53
C ASN A 102 -12.07 9.25 -15.07
N GLY A 103 -10.96 9.15 -14.35
CA GLY A 103 -10.84 9.58 -12.95
C GLY A 103 -11.31 8.57 -11.90
N LEU A 104 -11.76 7.39 -12.31
CA LEU A 104 -11.93 6.24 -11.44
C LEU A 104 -10.62 5.45 -11.37
N LEU A 105 -10.27 4.97 -10.19
CA LEU A 105 -9.17 4.04 -9.97
C LEU A 105 -9.72 2.62 -9.80
N LEU A 106 -9.02 1.65 -10.37
CA LEU A 106 -9.18 0.25 -10.03
C LEU A 106 -8.04 -0.17 -9.11
N ILE A 107 -8.40 -0.75 -7.98
CA ILE A 107 -7.47 -1.14 -6.93
C ILE A 107 -7.77 -2.56 -6.48
N LYS A 108 -6.73 -3.29 -6.12
CA LYS A 108 -6.81 -4.64 -5.56
C LYS A 108 -6.36 -4.58 -4.11
N LEU A 109 -7.17 -5.08 -3.20
CA LEU A 109 -6.93 -5.05 -1.77
C LEU A 109 -6.65 -6.47 -1.30
N HIS A 110 -5.51 -6.68 -0.65
CA HIS A 110 -5.09 -7.98 -0.16
C HIS A 110 -5.34 -8.07 1.35
N PHE A 111 -5.86 -9.21 1.81
CA PHE A 111 -6.27 -9.45 3.19
C PHE A 111 -5.59 -10.74 3.71
N PHE A 112 -5.45 -10.88 5.03
CA PHE A 112 -4.93 -12.12 5.61
C PHE A 112 -5.93 -13.25 5.42
N ASP A 113 -5.45 -14.39 4.88
CA ASP A 113 -6.22 -15.64 4.71
C ASP A 113 -7.56 -15.50 3.95
N GLU A 114 -7.74 -14.39 3.23
CA GLU A 114 -8.92 -14.07 2.43
C GLU A 114 -8.54 -13.79 0.98
N THR A 115 -9.46 -14.06 0.05
CA THR A 115 -9.25 -13.75 -1.37
C THR A 115 -9.13 -12.23 -1.57
N PRO A 116 -8.19 -11.75 -2.42
CA PRO A 116 -8.08 -10.33 -2.71
C PRO A 116 -9.40 -9.74 -3.21
N VAL A 117 -9.73 -8.53 -2.76
CA VAL A 117 -10.94 -7.81 -3.17
C VAL A 117 -10.56 -6.73 -4.16
N VAL A 118 -11.21 -6.73 -5.32
CA VAL A 118 -11.08 -5.63 -6.29
C VAL A 118 -12.11 -4.55 -5.97
N ALA A 119 -11.71 -3.29 -6.03
CA ALA A 119 -12.59 -2.16 -5.80
C ALA A 119 -12.37 -1.04 -6.81
N LEU A 120 -13.45 -0.30 -7.09
CA LEU A 120 -13.37 0.99 -7.76
C LEU A 120 -13.31 2.10 -6.71
N PHE A 121 -12.50 3.12 -6.94
CA PHE A 121 -12.35 4.26 -6.06
C PHE A 121 -12.32 5.56 -6.85
N ASN A 122 -13.07 6.57 -6.42
CA ASN A 122 -12.97 7.93 -6.95
C ASN A 122 -12.26 8.81 -5.90
N PRO A 123 -11.01 9.24 -6.15
CA PRO A 123 -10.21 10.03 -5.20
C PRO A 123 -10.81 11.40 -4.83
N TRP A 124 -11.59 12.01 -5.72
CA TRP A 124 -12.15 13.34 -5.52
C TRP A 124 -13.48 13.31 -4.78
N THR A 125 -14.35 12.37 -5.10
CA THR A 125 -15.62 12.19 -4.38
C THR A 125 -15.47 11.33 -3.12
N ARG A 126 -14.32 10.65 -2.98
CA ARG A 126 -14.00 9.70 -1.90
C ARG A 126 -15.02 8.57 -1.77
N ARG A 127 -15.66 8.23 -2.89
CA ARG A 127 -16.58 7.10 -2.99
C ARG A 127 -15.81 5.87 -3.44
N GLU A 128 -16.22 4.72 -2.93
CA GLU A 128 -15.64 3.43 -3.23
C GLU A 128 -16.72 2.40 -3.56
N ARG A 129 -16.34 1.35 -4.28
CA ARG A 129 -17.22 0.24 -4.59
C ARG A 129 -16.46 -1.06 -4.67
N HIS A 130 -16.81 -2.01 -3.80
CA HIS A 130 -16.22 -3.34 -3.81
C HIS A 130 -16.87 -4.21 -4.90
N LEU A 131 -16.03 -4.86 -5.69
CA LEU A 131 -16.44 -5.76 -6.77
C LEU A 131 -16.34 -7.19 -6.24
N ARG A 132 -17.40 -7.67 -5.58
CA ARG A 132 -17.43 -9.06 -5.08
C ARG A 132 -17.50 -10.02 -6.27
N SER A 133 -16.43 -10.77 -6.53
CA SER A 133 -16.45 -11.91 -7.45
C SER A 133 -16.83 -13.16 -6.66
N SER A 134 -17.92 -13.84 -7.06
CA SER A 134 -18.54 -14.93 -6.29
C SER A 134 -17.99 -16.32 -6.58
N ARG A 135 -16.88 -16.44 -7.34
CA ARG A 135 -16.55 -17.72 -8.01
C ARG A 135 -15.30 -18.44 -7.52
N PHE A 136 -14.48 -17.85 -6.65
CA PHE A 136 -13.12 -18.36 -6.38
C PHE A 136 -12.97 -19.29 -5.18
N ASP A 137 -13.97 -19.43 -4.31
CA ASP A 137 -13.95 -20.46 -3.25
C ASP A 137 -13.78 -21.90 -3.82
N ARG A 138 -14.08 -22.12 -5.11
CA ARG A 138 -14.02 -23.43 -5.75
C ARG A 138 -12.64 -23.85 -6.27
N PHE A 139 -11.66 -22.93 -6.38
CA PHE A 139 -10.37 -23.20 -7.04
C PHE A 139 -9.15 -23.12 -6.12
N ALA A 140 -9.35 -23.04 -4.80
CA ALA A 140 -8.28 -22.91 -3.79
C ALA A 140 -7.19 -24.01 -3.82
N ARG A 141 -7.33 -25.05 -4.67
CA ARG A 141 -6.38 -26.15 -4.84
C ARG A 141 -5.49 -26.06 -6.09
N LEU A 142 -5.67 -25.06 -6.95
CA LEU A 142 -4.87 -24.88 -8.18
C LEU A 142 -3.97 -23.65 -8.08
N HIS A 143 -2.80 -23.68 -8.73
CA HIS A 143 -1.99 -22.47 -8.93
C HIS A 143 -2.62 -21.64 -10.05
N TYR A 144 -3.05 -20.42 -9.73
CA TYR A 144 -3.61 -19.48 -10.70
C TYR A 144 -3.08 -18.05 -10.46
N THR A 145 -3.09 -17.24 -11.50
CA THR A 145 -2.90 -15.78 -11.43
C THR A 145 -4.20 -15.08 -11.79
N VAL A 146 -4.41 -13.89 -11.23
CA VAL A 146 -5.59 -13.06 -11.53
C VAL A 146 -5.14 -11.64 -11.80
N GLU A 147 -5.39 -11.21 -13.04
CA GLU A 147 -5.09 -9.88 -13.53
C GLU A 147 -6.37 -9.13 -13.87
N HIS A 148 -6.34 -7.81 -13.71
CA HIS A 148 -7.50 -6.96 -13.90
C HIS A 148 -7.20 -5.78 -14.82
N GLY A 149 -8.25 -5.20 -15.38
CA GLY A 149 -8.17 -3.94 -16.12
C GLY A 149 -9.50 -3.19 -16.06
N LEU A 150 -9.44 -1.85 -16.10
CA LEU A 150 -10.61 -0.97 -16.05
C LEU A 150 -10.68 -0.19 -17.35
N GLY A 151 -11.85 -0.19 -17.99
CA GLY A 151 -12.10 0.64 -19.16
C GLY A 151 -13.55 1.12 -19.27
N TYR A 152 -13.78 2.01 -20.22
CA TYR A 152 -15.08 2.65 -20.44
C TYR A 152 -15.67 2.28 -21.80
N ASP A 153 -16.88 1.69 -21.77
CA ASP A 153 -17.67 1.42 -22.96
C ASP A 153 -18.52 2.64 -23.31
N SER A 154 -18.00 3.47 -24.21
CA SER A 154 -18.70 4.67 -24.70
C SER A 154 -20.03 4.39 -25.41
N ALA A 155 -20.23 3.19 -25.95
CA ALA A 155 -21.46 2.83 -26.67
C ALA A 155 -22.60 2.51 -25.70
N SER A 156 -22.30 1.85 -24.57
CA SER A 156 -23.29 1.56 -23.53
C SER A 156 -23.27 2.53 -22.34
N ASP A 157 -22.37 3.52 -22.36
CA ASP A 157 -22.13 4.49 -21.28
C ASP A 157 -21.84 3.80 -19.94
N ASP A 158 -21.03 2.74 -19.98
CA ASP A 158 -20.77 1.87 -18.83
C ASP A 158 -19.29 1.68 -18.55
N TYR A 159 -18.94 1.61 -17.27
CA TYR A 159 -17.60 1.22 -16.84
C TYR A 159 -17.54 -0.28 -16.66
N LYS A 160 -16.53 -0.89 -17.24
CA LYS A 160 -16.34 -2.34 -17.18
C LYS A 160 -14.99 -2.68 -16.57
N VAL A 161 -14.97 -3.74 -15.76
CA VAL A 161 -13.73 -4.32 -15.22
C VAL A 161 -13.53 -5.69 -15.83
N LEU A 162 -12.41 -5.85 -16.52
CA LEU A 162 -11.93 -7.14 -17.00
C LEU A 162 -11.21 -7.85 -15.85
N GLU A 163 -11.45 -9.15 -15.72
CA GLU A 163 -10.73 -10.07 -14.87
C GLU A 163 -10.27 -11.25 -15.73
N ILE A 164 -8.97 -11.48 -15.80
CA ILE A 164 -8.34 -12.62 -16.45
C ILE A 164 -7.80 -13.54 -15.38
N VAL A 165 -8.18 -14.81 -15.43
CA VAL A 165 -7.68 -15.85 -14.54
C VAL A 165 -6.95 -16.90 -15.37
N GLU A 166 -5.65 -17.06 -15.13
CA GLU A 166 -4.82 -18.06 -15.81
C GLU A 166 -4.51 -19.20 -14.85
N PHE A 167 -4.89 -20.43 -15.22
CA PHE A 167 -4.59 -21.64 -14.47
C PHE A 167 -3.34 -22.32 -15.02
N ARG A 168 -2.41 -22.69 -14.13
CA ARG A 168 -1.30 -23.57 -14.47
C ARG A 168 -1.70 -25.02 -14.17
N LEU A 169 -2.02 -25.79 -15.20
CA LEU A 169 -2.35 -27.21 -15.05
C LEU A 169 -1.08 -28.08 -15.13
N VAL A 170 -1.16 -29.30 -14.60
CA VAL A 170 -0.07 -30.28 -14.69
C VAL A 170 0.08 -30.72 -16.17
N LYS A 171 1.31 -30.79 -16.68
CA LYS A 171 1.68 -31.10 -18.09
C LYS A 171 1.46 -29.98 -19.13
N SER A 172 1.90 -28.76 -18.80
CA SER A 172 2.03 -27.63 -19.76
C SER A 172 0.73 -27.09 -20.36
N SER A 173 -0.45 -27.68 -20.11
CA SER A 173 -1.71 -27.09 -20.52
C SER A 173 -2.06 -25.90 -19.64
N ARG A 174 -2.43 -24.78 -20.27
CA ARG A 174 -3.00 -23.60 -19.60
C ARG A 174 -4.50 -23.58 -19.83
N ALA A 175 -5.22 -22.91 -18.93
CA ALA A 175 -6.60 -22.57 -19.17
C ALA A 175 -6.81 -21.12 -18.74
N THR A 176 -7.48 -20.34 -19.58
CA THR A 176 -7.77 -18.93 -19.29
C THR A 176 -9.27 -18.72 -19.13
N LEU A 177 -9.67 -18.02 -18.07
CA LEU A 177 -11.03 -17.53 -17.90
C LEU A 177 -11.03 -16.01 -17.96
N ALA A 178 -11.99 -15.45 -18.69
CA ALA A 178 -12.22 -14.01 -18.76
C ALA A 178 -13.60 -13.69 -18.17
N ASN A 179 -13.64 -12.79 -17.19
CA ASN A 179 -14.87 -12.25 -16.63
C ASN A 179 -14.91 -10.74 -16.84
N VAL A 180 -16.11 -10.22 -17.05
CA VAL A 180 -16.37 -8.79 -17.20
C VAL A 180 -17.41 -8.38 -16.16
N TYR A 181 -17.07 -7.39 -15.35
CA TYR A 181 -18.01 -6.69 -14.48
C TYR A 181 -18.60 -5.49 -15.22
N SER A 182 -19.90 -5.25 -15.06
CA SER A 182 -20.56 -4.02 -15.49
C SER A 182 -20.95 -3.19 -14.27
N LEU A 183 -20.49 -1.93 -14.20
CA LEU A 183 -20.81 -1.02 -13.11
C LEU A 183 -22.31 -0.71 -13.05
N THR A 184 -22.90 -0.44 -14.21
CA THR A 184 -24.33 -0.12 -14.33
C THR A 184 -25.21 -1.30 -13.93
N ARG A 185 -24.86 -2.52 -14.38
CA ARG A 185 -25.64 -3.74 -14.06
C ARG A 185 -25.32 -4.32 -12.69
N ASN A 186 -24.19 -3.95 -12.10
CA ASN A 186 -23.67 -4.50 -10.87
C ASN A 186 -23.51 -6.02 -10.90
N THR A 187 -23.06 -6.57 -12.02
CA THR A 187 -22.93 -8.02 -12.19
C THR A 187 -21.66 -8.38 -12.93
N TRP A 188 -21.11 -9.52 -12.54
CA TRP A 188 -20.05 -10.23 -13.27
C TRP A 188 -20.67 -11.20 -14.26
N ARG A 189 -20.04 -11.32 -15.43
CA ARG A 189 -20.35 -12.37 -16.40
C ARG A 189 -19.07 -12.89 -17.04
N THR A 190 -19.08 -14.16 -17.43
CA THR A 190 -17.97 -14.77 -18.15
C THR A 190 -18.11 -14.47 -19.64
N VAL A 191 -17.00 -14.15 -20.27
CA VAL A 191 -16.88 -13.95 -21.72
C VAL A 191 -15.92 -14.99 -22.28
N GLN A 192 -15.89 -15.11 -23.61
CA GLN A 192 -14.91 -15.96 -24.25
C GLN A 192 -13.51 -15.43 -23.95
N ALA A 193 -12.68 -16.26 -23.33
CA ALA A 193 -11.31 -15.92 -23.01
C ALA A 193 -10.43 -15.93 -24.27
N PHE A 194 -9.18 -15.49 -24.09
CA PHE A 194 -8.12 -15.58 -25.09
C PHE A 194 -7.80 -17.05 -25.45
N THR A 195 -6.95 -17.28 -26.45
CA THR A 195 -6.39 -18.62 -26.72
C THR A 195 -5.57 -19.09 -25.53
N ASP A 196 -5.61 -20.39 -25.21
CA ASP A 196 -4.83 -21.00 -24.12
C ASP A 196 -3.31 -20.86 -24.32
N ASP A 197 -2.86 -20.51 -25.53
CA ASP A 197 -1.45 -20.34 -25.91
C ASP A 197 -0.84 -19.01 -25.46
N PHE A 198 -1.64 -18.04 -24.97
CA PHE A 198 -1.15 -16.75 -24.49
C PHE A 198 -1.07 -16.70 -22.97
N SER A 199 0.02 -16.16 -22.43
CA SER A 199 0.09 -15.80 -21.01
C SER A 199 0.44 -14.32 -20.87
N SER A 200 -0.44 -13.63 -20.15
CA SER A 200 -0.32 -12.21 -19.81
C SER A 200 0.78 -11.97 -18.78
N HIS A 201 1.34 -10.78 -18.79
CA HIS A 201 2.35 -10.36 -17.82
C HIS A 201 1.92 -9.06 -17.14
N GLY A 202 1.38 -9.17 -15.93
CA GLY A 202 0.90 -8.05 -15.12
C GLY A 202 -0.49 -7.54 -15.50
N PRO A 203 -0.89 -6.34 -15.04
CA PRO A 203 -2.25 -5.84 -15.17
C PRO A 203 -2.62 -5.41 -16.60
N TRP A 204 -3.92 -5.45 -16.93
CA TRP A 204 -4.48 -4.94 -18.19
C TRP A 204 -4.77 -3.43 -18.07
N ALA A 205 -3.73 -2.67 -17.73
CA ALA A 205 -3.82 -1.28 -17.29
C ALA A 205 -3.80 -0.24 -18.42
N CYS A 206 -3.41 -0.62 -19.63
CA CYS A 206 -3.21 0.31 -20.74
C CYS A 206 -4.48 0.44 -21.62
N GLU A 207 -5.30 1.45 -21.37
CA GLU A 207 -6.50 1.74 -22.18
C GLU A 207 -6.17 2.68 -23.35
N VAL A 208 -6.27 2.18 -24.58
CA VAL A 208 -6.10 2.98 -25.80
C VAL A 208 -7.15 2.56 -26.84
N GLY A 209 -7.81 3.53 -27.48
CA GLY A 209 -8.76 3.24 -28.55
C GLY A 209 -9.95 2.37 -28.10
N GLY A 210 -10.38 2.50 -26.84
CA GLY A 210 -11.48 1.70 -26.27
C GLY A 210 -11.12 0.25 -25.93
N ALA A 211 -9.82 -0.09 -25.90
CA ALA A 211 -9.36 -1.42 -25.56
C ALA A 211 -8.28 -1.39 -24.48
N LEU A 212 -8.30 -2.41 -23.62
CA LEU A 212 -7.29 -2.68 -22.59
C LEU A 212 -6.18 -3.52 -23.20
N HIS A 213 -4.92 -3.16 -22.97
CA HIS A 213 -3.76 -3.84 -23.53
C HIS A 213 -2.90 -4.48 -22.45
N ASN A 214 -2.32 -5.62 -22.80
CA ASN A 214 -1.33 -6.31 -21.98
C ASN A 214 -0.26 -6.93 -22.88
N LEU A 215 0.98 -6.98 -22.38
CA LEU A 215 2.09 -7.62 -23.07
C LEU A 215 2.26 -9.03 -22.51
N GLY A 216 2.33 -10.03 -23.38
CA GLY A 216 2.51 -11.41 -22.97
C GLY A 216 3.38 -12.21 -23.91
N TRP A 217 3.31 -13.51 -23.74
CA TRP A 217 4.03 -14.50 -24.55
C TRP A 217 3.03 -15.45 -25.21
N MET A 218 3.24 -15.69 -26.49
CA MET A 218 2.63 -16.78 -27.24
C MET A 218 3.52 -18.02 -27.13
N GLU A 219 2.94 -19.17 -26.79
CA GLU A 219 3.65 -20.45 -26.89
C GLU A 219 3.95 -20.79 -28.36
N GLY A 220 5.22 -21.06 -28.66
CA GLY A 220 5.67 -21.49 -29.98
C GLY A 220 6.15 -22.94 -29.94
N GLY A 221 5.24 -23.92 -30.09
CA GLY A 221 5.64 -25.33 -30.21
C GLY A 221 6.20 -25.99 -28.95
N GLU A 222 6.72 -27.22 -29.10
CA GLU A 222 6.94 -28.20 -28.01
C GLU A 222 8.04 -27.85 -26.98
N THR A 223 8.75 -26.72 -27.11
CA THR A 223 9.81 -26.31 -26.16
C THR A 223 9.72 -24.84 -25.77
N VAL A 224 10.13 -24.53 -24.52
CA VAL A 224 10.09 -23.20 -23.88
C VAL A 224 10.92 -22.13 -24.62
N GLN A 225 11.78 -22.53 -25.56
CA GLN A 225 12.74 -21.67 -26.27
C GLN A 225 12.17 -20.88 -27.47
N HIS A 226 10.90 -21.07 -27.81
CA HIS A 226 10.29 -20.51 -29.03
C HIS A 226 9.11 -19.57 -28.75
N SER A 227 8.96 -19.07 -27.52
CA SER A 227 7.88 -18.12 -27.21
C SER A 227 8.09 -16.77 -27.90
N VAL A 228 7.05 -16.28 -28.57
CA VAL A 228 7.06 -15.00 -29.28
C VAL A 228 6.29 -13.96 -28.47
N ARG A 229 6.80 -12.73 -28.40
CA ARG A 229 6.10 -11.63 -27.73
C ARG A 229 4.86 -11.24 -28.51
N ALA A 230 3.81 -10.90 -27.79
CA ALA A 230 2.58 -10.39 -28.39
C ALA A 230 1.91 -9.35 -27.49
N ILE A 231 1.28 -8.35 -28.11
CA ILE A 231 0.39 -7.42 -27.43
C ILE A 231 -1.03 -7.93 -27.65
N ALA A 232 -1.69 -8.29 -26.56
CA ALA A 232 -3.11 -8.61 -26.56
C ALA A 232 -3.92 -7.35 -26.24
N ALA A 233 -5.09 -7.24 -26.85
CA ALA A 233 -6.05 -6.16 -26.63
C ALA A 233 -7.44 -6.75 -26.37
N PHE A 234 -8.12 -6.24 -25.35
CA PHE A 234 -9.53 -6.53 -25.06
C PHE A 234 -10.35 -5.27 -25.32
N HIS A 235 -11.17 -5.28 -26.37
CA HIS A 235 -12.01 -4.13 -26.69
C HIS A 235 -13.21 -4.06 -25.74
N VAL A 236 -13.34 -3.00 -24.95
CA VAL A 236 -14.30 -2.91 -23.84
C VAL A 236 -15.76 -2.89 -24.30
N GLY A 237 -16.03 -2.31 -25.48
CA GLY A 237 -17.37 -2.24 -26.08
C GLY A 237 -17.88 -3.59 -26.60
N SER A 238 -17.24 -4.13 -27.64
CA SER A 238 -17.55 -5.45 -28.21
C SER A 238 -17.21 -6.63 -27.30
N GLU A 239 -16.31 -6.44 -26.33
CA GLU A 239 -15.78 -7.48 -25.43
C GLU A 239 -15.09 -8.63 -26.17
N GLU A 240 -14.38 -8.27 -27.21
CA GLU A 240 -13.61 -9.18 -28.04
C GLU A 240 -12.12 -8.99 -27.81
N PHE A 241 -11.40 -10.10 -27.82
CA PHE A 241 -9.95 -10.12 -27.75
C PHE A 241 -9.34 -10.11 -29.15
N ARG A 242 -8.19 -9.45 -29.31
CA ARG A 242 -7.39 -9.45 -30.53
C ARG A 242 -5.92 -9.22 -30.23
N PHE A 243 -5.07 -9.54 -31.20
CA PHE A 243 -3.67 -9.12 -31.17
C PHE A 243 -3.48 -7.78 -31.86
N VAL A 244 -2.50 -7.03 -31.35
CA VAL A 244 -2.04 -5.78 -31.95
C VAL A 244 -0.64 -6.02 -32.52
N PRO A 245 -0.35 -5.57 -33.75
CA PRO A 245 0.97 -5.72 -34.35
C PRO A 245 2.03 -5.00 -33.50
N LEU A 246 3.19 -5.62 -33.36
CA LEU A 246 4.38 -5.04 -32.72
C LEU A 246 5.12 -4.10 -33.72
N PRO A 247 5.87 -3.11 -33.22
CA PRO A 247 6.83 -2.36 -34.04
C PRO A 247 8.00 -3.26 -34.49
N ASP A 248 8.81 -2.77 -35.42
CA ASP A 248 10.08 -3.40 -35.78
C ASP A 248 11.16 -3.03 -34.75
N TYR A 249 11.18 -3.76 -33.63
CA TYR A 249 12.11 -3.52 -32.51
C TYR A 249 13.32 -4.48 -32.57
N GLN A 250 14.43 -4.07 -31.95
CA GLN A 250 15.63 -4.92 -31.87
C GLN A 250 15.41 -6.09 -30.91
N GLN A 251 15.70 -7.32 -31.34
CA GLN A 251 15.40 -8.55 -30.58
C GLN A 251 16.28 -8.77 -29.34
N ASP A 252 17.44 -8.10 -29.23
CA ASP A 252 18.38 -8.23 -28.09
C ASP A 252 17.95 -7.37 -26.87
N TYR A 253 16.67 -7.40 -26.53
CA TYR A 253 16.09 -6.61 -25.44
C TYR A 253 16.17 -7.36 -24.09
N LEU A 254 16.33 -6.59 -23.00
CA LEU A 254 16.24 -7.06 -21.61
C LEU A 254 14.79 -7.23 -21.16
N GLY A 255 13.91 -6.32 -21.58
CA GLY A 255 12.49 -6.36 -21.25
C GLY A 255 11.66 -5.42 -22.13
N MET A 256 10.35 -5.52 -22.00
CA MET A 256 9.40 -4.65 -22.70
C MET A 256 8.21 -4.34 -21.80
N ALA A 257 7.63 -3.16 -21.99
CA ALA A 257 6.41 -2.73 -21.31
C ALA A 257 5.49 -1.99 -22.28
N VAL A 258 4.18 -2.14 -22.10
CA VAL A 258 3.15 -1.37 -22.82
C VAL A 258 2.63 -0.25 -21.94
N ALA A 259 2.39 0.91 -22.53
CA ALA A 259 1.86 2.08 -21.81
C ALA A 259 0.98 2.94 -22.71
N GLU A 260 0.19 3.81 -22.10
CA GLU A 260 -0.51 4.89 -22.78
C GLU A 260 0.32 6.17 -22.67
N LEU A 261 0.56 6.87 -23.79
CA LEU A 261 1.20 8.18 -23.77
C LEU A 261 0.54 9.14 -24.77
N GLY A 262 -0.23 10.09 -24.25
CA GLY A 262 -0.87 11.14 -25.05
C GLY A 262 -1.95 10.62 -26.01
N GLY A 263 -2.71 9.61 -25.59
CA GLY A 263 -3.75 8.92 -26.33
C GLY A 263 -3.23 7.85 -27.30
N CYS A 264 -1.92 7.57 -27.30
CA CYS A 264 -1.30 6.59 -28.17
C CYS A 264 -0.86 5.36 -27.38
N LEU A 265 -0.93 4.19 -28.02
CA LEU A 265 -0.33 2.96 -27.50
C LEU A 265 1.18 3.05 -27.67
N CYS A 266 1.91 2.75 -26.61
CA CYS A 266 3.35 2.80 -26.55
C CYS A 266 3.94 1.44 -26.24
N LEU A 267 5.11 1.17 -26.81
CA LEU A 267 5.96 0.06 -26.42
C LEU A 267 7.31 0.63 -25.98
N ALA A 268 7.70 0.38 -24.74
CA ALA A 268 9.04 0.66 -24.23
C ALA A 268 9.88 -0.62 -24.37
N CYS A 269 10.98 -0.54 -25.10
CA CYS A 269 11.94 -1.62 -25.28
C CYS A 269 13.23 -1.29 -24.53
N HIS A 270 13.64 -2.19 -23.64
CA HIS A 270 14.78 -1.96 -22.75
C HIS A 270 15.98 -2.78 -23.21
N TYR A 271 17.15 -2.16 -23.23
CA TYR A 271 18.40 -2.79 -23.68
C TYR A 271 19.49 -2.57 -22.63
N LYS A 272 20.22 -3.66 -22.31
CA LYS A 272 21.42 -3.59 -21.48
C LYS A 272 22.62 -3.42 -22.40
N LEU A 273 23.32 -2.30 -22.26
CA LEU A 273 24.59 -2.02 -22.93
C LEU A 273 25.72 -2.11 -21.88
N ASP A 274 26.97 -2.29 -22.32
CA ASP A 274 28.12 -2.58 -21.43
C ASP A 274 28.22 -1.68 -20.19
N SER A 275 27.86 -0.41 -20.29
CA SER A 275 27.90 0.55 -19.17
C SER A 275 26.69 1.48 -19.10
N ASN A 276 25.60 1.19 -19.82
CA ASN A 276 24.41 2.03 -19.90
C ASN A 276 23.15 1.19 -20.09
N TYR A 277 21.99 1.75 -19.72
CA TYR A 277 20.69 1.22 -20.11
C TYR A 277 20.12 2.10 -21.22
N ARG A 278 19.59 1.49 -22.28
CA ARG A 278 18.85 2.21 -23.33
C ARG A 278 17.38 1.83 -23.24
N VAL A 279 16.51 2.83 -23.37
CA VAL A 279 15.07 2.62 -23.51
C VAL A 279 14.62 3.27 -24.81
N ASP A 280 14.12 2.45 -25.72
CA ASP A 280 13.52 2.91 -26.98
C ASP A 280 12.00 2.92 -26.80
N VAL A 281 11.39 4.08 -26.99
CA VAL A 281 9.95 4.28 -26.85
C VAL A 281 9.33 4.41 -28.24
N TRP A 282 8.49 3.44 -28.59
CA TRP A 282 7.71 3.42 -29.82
C TRP A 282 6.29 3.89 -29.54
N VAL A 283 5.69 4.62 -30.48
CA VAL A 283 4.30 5.07 -30.42
C VAL A 283 3.54 4.69 -31.67
N MET A 284 2.35 4.13 -31.50
CA MET A 284 1.43 3.79 -32.58
C MET A 284 0.59 5.02 -32.93
N LYS A 285 0.92 5.71 -34.03
CA LYS A 285 0.25 6.96 -34.42
C LYS A 285 -1.20 6.76 -34.88
N LYS A 286 -1.52 5.59 -35.44
CA LYS A 286 -2.87 5.20 -35.81
C LYS A 286 -3.20 3.87 -35.16
N TYR A 287 -4.11 3.90 -34.20
CA TYR A 287 -4.46 2.73 -33.42
C TYR A 287 -4.86 1.52 -34.30
N GLY A 288 -4.26 0.35 -34.02
CA GLY A 288 -4.45 -0.89 -34.76
C GLY A 288 -3.71 -1.01 -36.10
N VAL A 289 -3.01 0.03 -36.55
CA VAL A 289 -2.28 0.01 -37.83
C VAL A 289 -0.78 -0.20 -37.57
N GLY A 290 -0.27 -1.40 -37.89
CA GLY A 290 1.13 -1.77 -37.65
C GLY A 290 2.15 -0.81 -38.26
N ASP A 291 1.95 -0.43 -39.53
CA ASP A 291 2.85 0.51 -40.24
C ASP A 291 2.84 1.95 -39.67
N SER A 292 2.01 2.22 -38.66
CA SER A 292 1.95 3.52 -37.99
C SER A 292 2.82 3.63 -36.74
N TRP A 293 3.50 2.54 -36.37
CA TRP A 293 4.52 2.57 -35.33
C TRP A 293 5.66 3.49 -35.74
N THR A 294 6.06 4.37 -34.83
CA THR A 294 7.20 5.27 -35.01
C THR A 294 8.00 5.31 -33.72
N GLU A 295 9.33 5.26 -33.83
CA GLU A 295 10.20 5.51 -32.68
C GLU A 295 10.02 6.99 -32.28
N LEU A 296 9.53 7.22 -31.07
CA LEU A 296 9.39 8.56 -30.51
C LEU A 296 10.73 9.06 -29.99
N ILE A 297 11.41 8.22 -29.22
CA ILE A 297 12.68 8.58 -28.60
C ILE A 297 13.49 7.34 -28.19
N SER A 298 14.80 7.50 -28.19
CA SER A 298 15.75 6.58 -27.56
C SER A 298 16.48 7.32 -26.44
N VAL A 299 16.37 6.79 -25.21
CA VAL A 299 16.87 7.41 -23.98
C VAL A 299 18.00 6.57 -23.41
N MET A 300 19.16 7.19 -23.20
CA MET A 300 20.31 6.58 -22.52
C MET A 300 20.26 6.93 -21.03
N LEU A 301 20.11 5.92 -20.17
CA LEU A 301 20.07 6.07 -18.72
C LEU A 301 21.41 5.60 -18.13
N PRO A 302 22.02 6.42 -17.24
CA PRO A 302 23.24 6.02 -16.55
C PRO A 302 22.96 4.82 -15.62
N VAL A 303 23.91 3.89 -15.54
CA VAL A 303 23.84 2.72 -14.63
C VAL A 303 23.95 3.23 -13.19
N ILE A 304 22.82 3.37 -12.51
CA ILE A 304 22.81 3.69 -11.07
C ILE A 304 22.49 2.43 -10.24
N GLU A 305 21.76 1.47 -10.80
CA GLU A 305 21.49 0.09 -10.35
C GLU A 305 20.60 -0.53 -11.44
N GLU A 306 20.48 -1.86 -11.56
CA GLU A 306 19.54 -2.44 -12.55
C GLU A 306 18.13 -1.87 -12.28
N PRO A 307 17.53 -1.06 -13.17
CA PRO A 307 16.27 -0.42 -12.87
C PRO A 307 15.19 -1.49 -12.92
N ILE A 308 14.86 -2.04 -11.75
CA ILE A 308 13.71 -2.89 -11.54
C ILE A 308 12.77 -2.08 -10.64
N PRO A 309 11.56 -1.71 -11.11
CA PRO A 309 11.00 -1.97 -12.44
C PRO A 309 11.67 -1.17 -13.57
N LEU A 310 11.57 -1.69 -14.80
CA LEU A 310 12.15 -1.09 -16.01
C LEU A 310 11.45 0.23 -16.38
N PRO A 311 12.16 1.25 -16.91
CA PRO A 311 11.58 2.60 -17.00
C PRO A 311 10.50 2.81 -18.07
N VAL A 312 9.25 3.06 -17.66
CA VAL A 312 8.12 3.23 -18.59
C VAL A 312 7.74 4.71 -18.72
N PRO A 313 7.39 5.20 -19.93
CA PRO A 313 6.84 6.55 -20.09
C PRO A 313 5.43 6.64 -19.48
N VAL A 314 5.21 7.65 -18.64
CA VAL A 314 3.98 7.84 -17.86
C VAL A 314 3.09 8.96 -18.43
N ALA A 315 3.69 10.11 -18.75
CA ALA A 315 2.91 11.27 -19.19
C ALA A 315 3.75 12.31 -19.96
N TYR A 316 3.07 13.13 -20.76
CA TYR A 316 3.65 14.38 -21.24
C TYR A 316 3.48 15.51 -20.21
N SER A 317 4.44 16.41 -20.18
CA SER A 317 4.28 17.73 -19.54
C SER A 317 3.13 18.52 -20.19
N THR A 318 2.67 19.57 -19.51
CA THR A 318 1.62 20.47 -20.02
C THR A 318 1.92 21.05 -21.40
N ARG A 319 3.19 21.40 -21.63
CA ARG A 319 3.66 21.97 -22.90
C ARG A 319 3.96 20.91 -23.96
N GLY A 320 3.96 19.63 -23.57
CA GLY A 320 4.28 18.52 -24.46
C GLY A 320 5.73 18.49 -24.93
N ASP A 321 6.66 19.15 -24.22
CA ASP A 321 8.09 19.18 -24.54
C ASP A 321 8.93 18.23 -23.69
N MET A 322 8.39 17.78 -22.56
CA MET A 322 8.99 16.75 -21.69
C MET A 322 8.11 15.50 -21.53
N ILE A 323 8.75 14.35 -21.31
CA ILE A 323 8.14 13.05 -20.96
C ILE A 323 8.53 12.69 -19.53
N LEU A 324 7.57 12.32 -18.70
CA LEU A 324 7.78 11.76 -17.37
C LEU A 324 8.03 10.27 -17.50
N PHE A 325 9.12 9.78 -16.92
CA PHE A 325 9.42 8.37 -16.79
C PHE A 325 9.41 7.96 -15.32
N ASN A 326 8.95 6.75 -15.04
CA ASN A 326 9.23 6.03 -13.80
C ASN A 326 10.57 5.31 -13.97
N CYS A 327 11.58 5.53 -13.13
CA CYS A 327 12.91 4.89 -13.27
C CYS A 327 13.16 3.77 -12.26
N THR A 328 12.61 3.94 -11.08
CA THR A 328 12.59 2.96 -10.00
C THR A 328 11.32 3.20 -9.22
N ALA A 329 10.89 2.15 -8.56
CA ALA A 329 10.15 2.16 -7.31
C ALA A 329 9.71 3.52 -6.72
N SER A 330 10.64 4.45 -6.44
CA SER A 330 10.34 5.76 -5.82
C SER A 330 10.89 6.99 -6.56
N ARG A 331 11.36 6.85 -7.81
CA ARG A 331 11.99 7.93 -8.59
C ARG A 331 11.36 8.11 -9.96
N PHE A 332 10.87 9.32 -10.18
CA PHE A 332 10.43 9.78 -11.50
C PHE A 332 11.46 10.75 -12.07
N PHE A 333 11.55 10.89 -13.39
CA PHE A 333 12.33 11.95 -14.02
C PHE A 333 11.61 12.54 -15.22
N TRP A 334 11.74 13.85 -15.38
CA TRP A 334 11.38 14.50 -16.63
C TRP A 334 12.55 14.43 -17.61
N TYR A 335 12.24 13.95 -18.81
CA TYR A 335 13.13 13.95 -19.96
C TYR A 335 12.73 15.05 -20.93
N ASP A 336 13.62 16.02 -21.18
CA ASP A 336 13.42 17.09 -22.18
C ASP A 336 13.70 16.56 -23.60
N MET A 337 12.68 16.57 -24.45
CA MET A 337 12.78 16.04 -25.82
C MET A 337 13.64 16.91 -26.74
N LYS A 338 13.86 18.20 -26.39
CA LYS A 338 14.61 19.18 -27.20
C LYS A 338 16.05 19.36 -26.72
N ARG A 339 16.33 19.22 -25.43
CA ARG A 339 17.65 19.43 -24.83
C ARG A 339 18.27 18.10 -24.38
N ARG A 340 19.06 17.48 -25.27
CA ARG A 340 19.76 16.23 -24.97
C ARG A 340 21.18 16.47 -24.44
N PRO A 341 21.64 15.77 -23.37
CA PRO A 341 20.90 15.02 -22.36
C PRO A 341 20.69 15.84 -21.07
N ASN A 342 19.48 16.34 -20.81
CA ASN A 342 19.13 16.93 -19.51
C ASN A 342 17.96 16.17 -18.88
N PHE A 343 18.22 15.52 -17.75
CA PHE A 343 17.23 14.86 -16.89
C PHE A 343 16.94 15.76 -15.69
N LEU A 344 15.68 15.81 -15.27
CA LEU A 344 15.26 16.49 -14.05
C LEU A 344 14.63 15.47 -13.08
N ASP A 345 15.35 15.16 -12.00
CA ASP A 345 14.94 14.19 -10.97
C ASP A 345 13.71 14.72 -10.20
N VAL A 346 12.70 13.86 -10.05
CA VAL A 346 11.45 14.10 -9.33
C VAL A 346 11.32 13.01 -8.28
N ARG A 347 11.72 13.32 -7.04
CA ARG A 347 11.64 12.36 -5.94
C ARG A 347 10.25 12.36 -5.32
N ALA A 348 9.62 11.18 -5.29
CA ALA A 348 8.31 11.01 -4.67
C ALA A 348 8.40 10.88 -3.15
N CYS A 349 9.43 10.21 -2.62
CA CYS A 349 9.66 10.02 -1.19
C CYS A 349 11.16 10.01 -0.85
N SER A 350 11.48 10.26 0.43
CA SER A 350 12.85 10.28 0.96
C SER A 350 13.46 8.89 1.21
N GLU A 351 12.69 7.80 1.05
CA GLU A 351 13.14 6.44 1.35
C GLU A 351 13.04 5.50 0.13
N PRO A 352 13.99 4.56 -0.07
CA PRO A 352 14.09 3.77 -1.29
C PRO A 352 13.70 2.28 -1.12
N HIS A 353 12.51 1.87 -0.63
CA HIS A 353 12.18 0.43 -0.57
C HIS A 353 10.69 0.10 -0.73
N GLY A 354 10.30 -0.61 -1.81
CA GLY A 354 8.93 -1.15 -2.00
C GLY A 354 8.62 -1.64 -3.42
N CYS A 355 7.46 -2.29 -3.60
CA CYS A 355 6.86 -2.65 -4.89
C CYS A 355 5.84 -1.57 -5.25
N TYR A 356 5.86 -1.02 -6.47
CA TYR A 356 5.14 0.22 -6.77
C TYR A 356 4.51 0.21 -8.15
N GLU A 357 3.27 0.68 -8.19
CA GLU A 357 2.45 0.86 -9.39
C GLU A 357 1.99 2.33 -9.47
N GLU A 358 1.87 2.86 -10.68
CA GLU A 358 1.46 4.23 -10.95
C GLU A 358 0.40 4.31 -12.06
N CYS A 359 -0.39 5.38 -12.05
CA CYS A 359 -1.19 5.75 -13.21
C CYS A 359 -1.43 7.25 -13.26
N VAL A 360 -1.70 7.76 -14.46
CA VAL A 360 -2.23 9.11 -14.64
C VAL A 360 -3.74 9.07 -14.41
N CYS A 361 -4.27 9.98 -13.61
CA CYS A 361 -5.69 10.05 -13.27
C CYS A 361 -6.21 11.48 -13.37
N VAL A 362 -7.36 11.66 -14.03
CA VAL A 362 -7.98 12.98 -14.24
C VAL A 362 -9.02 13.29 -13.16
N GLY A 363 -9.12 14.57 -12.79
CA GLY A 363 -10.18 15.05 -11.90
C GLY A 363 -11.57 14.72 -12.42
N SER A 364 -12.34 13.95 -11.65
CA SER A 364 -13.64 13.44 -12.08
C SER A 364 -14.73 13.44 -10.99
N LEU A 365 -15.94 13.77 -11.43
CA LEU A 365 -17.18 13.65 -10.67
C LEU A 365 -17.92 12.32 -10.92
N VAL A 366 -17.33 11.40 -11.69
CA VAL A 366 -18.00 10.14 -12.08
C VAL A 366 -18.49 9.40 -10.83
N PRO A 367 -19.80 9.10 -10.73
CA PRO A 367 -20.37 8.39 -9.60
C PRO A 367 -20.08 6.89 -9.71
N LEU A 368 -20.00 6.22 -8.56
CA LEU A 368 -19.87 4.76 -8.46
C LEU A 368 -21.22 4.06 -8.23
N ASN A 369 -22.33 4.78 -8.36
CA ASN A 369 -23.66 4.32 -7.96
C ASN A 369 -24.25 3.33 -8.97
N GLY A 370 -24.58 2.13 -8.51
CA GLY A 370 -25.45 1.18 -9.18
C GLY A 370 -26.09 0.32 -8.11
N ARG A 371 -27.42 0.36 -7.97
CA ARG A 371 -28.29 -0.38 -7.00
C ARG A 371 -27.58 -1.27 -5.96
N GLY A 372 -26.76 -0.70 -5.09
CA GLY A 372 -25.91 -1.39 -4.13
C GLY A 372 -25.60 -0.44 -2.98
N ARG A 373 -25.64 -0.95 -1.74
CA ARG A 373 -25.55 -0.12 -0.53
C ARG A 373 -24.17 0.54 -0.43
N ASP A 374 -24.16 1.86 -0.31
CA ASP A 374 -23.05 2.62 0.24
C ASP A 374 -22.82 2.17 1.69
N TYR A 375 -21.59 1.79 2.03
CA TYR A 375 -21.19 1.66 3.44
C TYR A 375 -20.76 3.02 3.94
N ASP A 376 -21.62 3.63 4.76
CA ASP A 376 -21.29 4.83 5.51
C ASP A 376 -20.30 4.45 6.62
N HIS A 377 -19.06 4.91 6.53
CA HIS A 377 -18.03 4.61 7.52
C HIS A 377 -18.24 5.48 8.75
N ASN A 378 -18.97 4.94 9.73
CA ASN A 378 -18.95 5.47 11.09
C ASN A 378 -17.51 5.54 11.63
N ALA A 379 -17.23 6.66 12.30
CA ALA A 379 -16.02 6.96 13.03
C ALA A 379 -15.73 5.85 14.06
N VAL A 380 -14.46 5.44 14.14
CA VAL A 380 -13.97 4.61 15.24
C VAL A 380 -13.93 5.49 16.48
N PHE A 381 -14.77 5.21 17.46
CA PHE A 381 -14.65 5.80 18.79
C PHE A 381 -13.43 5.17 19.48
N LEU A 382 -12.39 5.99 19.69
CA LEU A 382 -11.35 5.71 20.68
C LEU A 382 -12.01 5.82 22.06
N HIS A 383 -11.95 4.75 22.86
CA HIS A 383 -12.32 4.85 24.27
C HIS A 383 -11.36 5.82 24.96
N GLN A 384 -11.88 6.93 25.46
CA GLN A 384 -11.16 7.80 26.39
C GLN A 384 -10.98 7.06 27.72
N PRO A 385 -9.77 7.01 28.30
CA PRO A 385 -9.63 6.80 29.73
C PRO A 385 -10.02 8.08 30.46
N ASN A 386 -10.74 7.94 31.57
CA ASN A 386 -11.02 9.02 32.51
C ASN A 386 -9.72 9.70 32.95
N GLU A 387 -9.72 11.03 33.01
CA GLU A 387 -8.74 11.81 33.75
C GLU A 387 -8.96 11.63 35.26
N GLU A 388 -8.64 10.46 35.83
CA GLU A 388 -8.58 10.29 37.28
C GLU A 388 -7.32 9.49 37.70
N GLU A 389 -6.57 10.14 38.60
CA GLU A 389 -5.40 9.70 39.38
C GLU A 389 -4.14 9.26 38.64
N ALA A 390 -3.12 10.13 38.70
CA ALA A 390 -1.82 9.85 38.15
C ALA A 390 -1.06 8.78 38.95
N GLN A 391 -1.03 7.57 38.41
CA GLN A 391 -0.34 6.39 38.94
C GLN A 391 1.13 6.68 39.29
N SER A 392 1.57 6.20 40.47
CA SER A 392 2.93 6.39 41.00
C SER A 392 3.88 5.22 40.73
N HIS A 393 3.34 4.07 40.30
CA HIS A 393 4.05 2.82 40.05
C HIS A 393 3.49 2.12 38.81
N TRP A 394 4.19 1.10 38.31
CA TRP A 394 3.74 0.33 37.16
C TRP A 394 2.70 -0.71 37.56
N LEU A 395 1.58 -0.78 36.84
CA LEU A 395 0.53 -1.76 37.06
C LEU A 395 0.56 -2.90 36.03
N PRO A 396 0.32 -4.16 36.44
CA PRO A 396 0.26 -5.28 35.51
C PRO A 396 -0.92 -5.15 34.52
N PRO A 397 -0.74 -5.57 33.24
CA PRO A 397 -1.85 -5.63 32.30
C PRO A 397 -2.84 -6.77 32.63
N PRO A 398 -4.08 -6.73 32.11
CA PRO A 398 -5.04 -7.83 32.23
C PRO A 398 -4.51 -9.16 31.67
N ARG A 399 -5.16 -10.27 32.03
CA ARG A 399 -4.83 -11.59 31.47
C ARG A 399 -4.85 -11.58 29.94
N ARG A 400 -3.82 -12.18 29.33
CA ARG A 400 -3.60 -12.27 27.86
C ARG A 400 -3.27 -10.95 27.16
N TRP A 401 -3.06 -9.88 27.90
CA TRP A 401 -2.49 -8.65 27.37
C TRP A 401 -0.98 -8.60 27.62
N ILE A 402 -0.26 -7.97 26.71
CA ILE A 402 1.10 -7.51 26.96
C ILE A 402 1.09 -6.00 27.17
N LYS A 403 1.95 -5.51 28.05
CA LYS A 403 2.13 -4.08 28.28
C LYS A 403 3.50 -3.66 27.77
N VAL A 404 3.54 -2.65 26.92
CA VAL A 404 4.75 -2.20 26.21
C VAL A 404 5.03 -0.75 26.59
N ASN A 405 6.07 -0.54 27.37
CA ASN A 405 6.57 0.79 27.73
C ASN A 405 7.54 1.28 26.65
N CYS A 406 7.44 2.54 26.24
CA CYS A 406 8.35 3.13 25.26
C CYS A 406 8.80 4.54 25.68
N ALA A 407 10.03 4.90 25.32
CA ALA A 407 10.59 6.22 25.58
C ALA A 407 11.62 6.62 24.52
N GLY A 408 11.48 7.82 23.99
CA GLY A 408 12.46 8.50 23.16
C GLY A 408 13.45 9.30 24.00
N ASP A 409 14.68 9.45 23.51
CA ASP A 409 15.64 10.40 24.06
C ASP A 409 16.42 11.05 22.91
N TRP A 410 16.81 12.32 23.06
CA TRP A 410 17.41 13.12 21.99
C TRP A 410 18.47 14.07 22.54
N ASP A 411 19.56 14.23 21.79
CA ASP A 411 20.61 15.22 22.03
C ASP A 411 21.25 15.65 20.70
N SER A 412 22.33 16.44 20.75
CA SER A 412 23.03 16.95 19.57
C SER A 412 23.62 15.88 18.65
N HIS A 413 23.72 14.63 19.10
CA HIS A 413 24.27 13.50 18.35
C HIS A 413 23.16 12.59 17.75
N GLY A 414 21.88 12.94 17.93
CA GLY A 414 20.73 12.22 17.38
C GLY A 414 19.76 11.70 18.43
N GLY A 415 18.93 10.73 18.02
CA GLY A 415 17.87 10.14 18.84
C GLY A 415 18.14 8.70 19.24
N SER A 416 17.46 8.27 20.29
CA SER A 416 17.37 6.88 20.72
C SER A 416 15.97 6.50 21.16
N ALA A 417 15.64 5.22 21.07
CA ALA A 417 14.39 4.62 21.52
C ALA A 417 14.68 3.45 22.44
N GLY A 418 13.92 3.36 23.52
CA GLY A 418 13.87 2.21 24.41
C GLY A 418 12.45 1.66 24.48
N VAL A 419 12.32 0.35 24.35
CA VAL A 419 11.05 -0.38 24.42
C VAL A 419 11.19 -1.54 25.40
N VAL A 420 10.22 -1.72 26.29
CA VAL A 420 10.18 -2.82 27.26
C VAL A 420 8.79 -3.41 27.31
N ALA A 421 8.65 -4.70 26.96
CA ALA A 421 7.38 -5.41 27.03
C ALA A 421 7.35 -6.35 28.24
N ARG A 422 6.26 -6.29 29.02
CA ARG A 422 6.02 -7.07 30.23
C ARG A 422 4.67 -7.77 30.18
N ASN A 423 4.59 -8.94 30.81
CA ASN A 423 3.32 -9.66 31.00
C ASN A 423 2.63 -9.28 32.33
N MET A 424 1.47 -9.88 32.61
CA MET A 424 0.67 -9.67 33.83
C MET A 424 1.40 -10.00 35.15
N HIS A 425 2.57 -10.64 35.10
CA HIS A 425 3.39 -10.95 36.28
C HIS A 425 4.61 -10.02 36.37
N GLY A 426 4.70 -9.00 35.52
CA GLY A 426 5.84 -8.08 35.47
C GLY A 426 7.11 -8.67 34.86
N ASN A 427 7.09 -9.92 34.39
CA ASN A 427 8.25 -10.51 33.71
C ASN A 427 8.44 -9.85 32.35
N VAL A 428 9.69 -9.49 32.03
CA VAL A 428 10.06 -8.95 30.72
C VAL A 428 9.92 -10.06 29.67
N LEU A 429 9.15 -9.79 28.63
CA LEU A 429 8.97 -10.66 27.47
C LEU A 429 10.03 -10.38 26.40
N PHE A 430 10.25 -9.09 26.14
CA PHE A 430 11.28 -8.60 25.23
C PHE A 430 11.60 -7.15 25.55
N PHE A 431 12.77 -6.70 25.11
CA PHE A 431 13.11 -5.28 25.04
C PHE A 431 13.78 -4.96 23.71
N LYS A 432 13.79 -3.68 23.35
CA LYS A 432 14.45 -3.17 22.15
C LYS A 432 15.11 -1.82 22.44
N ALA A 433 16.37 -1.71 22.04
CA ALA A 433 17.15 -0.48 22.06
C ALA A 433 17.48 -0.09 20.61
N LYS A 434 17.20 1.15 20.21
CA LYS A 434 17.52 1.65 18.86
C LYS A 434 18.14 3.04 18.92
N LYS A 435 19.22 3.28 18.16
CA LYS A 435 19.80 4.60 17.92
C LYS A 435 19.51 5.02 16.48
N PHE A 436 19.19 6.28 16.25
CA PHE A 436 18.80 6.80 14.93
C PHE A 436 19.08 8.31 14.81
N GLY A 437 19.16 8.81 13.57
CA GLY A 437 19.21 10.26 13.33
C GLY A 437 17.81 10.86 13.47
N CYS A 438 17.66 11.92 14.28
CA CYS A 438 16.44 12.72 14.29
C CYS A 438 16.73 14.17 14.69
N ALA A 439 15.82 15.07 14.29
CA ALA A 439 15.99 16.51 14.44
C ALA A 439 15.41 17.08 15.76
N SER A 440 14.62 16.31 16.50
CA SER A 440 13.96 16.80 17.72
C SER A 440 13.61 15.68 18.71
N ALA A 441 13.40 16.06 19.97
CA ALA A 441 12.91 15.17 21.01
C ALA A 441 11.52 14.60 20.69
N VAL A 442 10.63 15.40 20.08
CA VAL A 442 9.27 14.95 19.72
C VAL A 442 9.31 13.85 18.64
N ILE A 443 10.22 13.97 17.66
CA ILE A 443 10.45 12.90 16.67
C ILE A 443 11.06 11.67 17.33
N ALA A 444 11.97 11.83 18.29
CA ALA A 444 12.55 10.70 19.02
C ALA A 444 11.48 9.92 19.81
N GLU A 445 10.57 10.62 20.49
CA GLU A 445 9.44 10.03 21.21
C GLU A 445 8.47 9.32 20.25
N ALA A 446 8.15 9.93 19.09
CA ALA A 446 7.28 9.33 18.08
C ALA A 446 7.90 8.07 17.48
N THR A 447 9.21 8.11 17.22
CA THR A 447 9.96 6.95 16.73
C THR A 447 10.00 5.84 17.79
N ALA A 448 10.15 6.17 19.07
CA ALA A 448 10.09 5.16 20.14
C ALA A 448 8.72 4.48 20.21
N LEU A 449 7.63 5.21 19.98
CA LEU A 449 6.29 4.65 19.87
C LEU A 449 6.16 3.72 18.66
N GLN A 450 6.69 4.11 17.49
CA GLN A 450 6.74 3.28 16.29
C GLN A 450 7.50 1.97 16.54
N GLU A 451 8.66 2.04 17.19
CA GLU A 451 9.44 0.86 17.55
C GLU A 451 8.69 -0.05 18.53
N ALA A 452 7.90 0.52 19.44
CA ALA A 452 7.11 -0.23 20.41
C ALA A 452 6.02 -1.08 19.75
N VAL A 453 5.21 -0.47 18.87
CA VAL A 453 4.16 -1.19 18.14
C VAL A 453 4.77 -2.19 17.15
N SER A 454 5.88 -1.84 16.50
CA SER A 454 6.59 -2.73 15.58
C SER A 454 7.13 -3.95 16.31
N ALA A 455 7.77 -3.77 17.47
CA ALA A 455 8.31 -4.87 18.27
C ALA A 455 7.20 -5.77 18.81
N ALA A 456 6.07 -5.21 19.25
CA ALA A 456 4.90 -5.98 19.66
C ALA A 456 4.31 -6.82 18.53
N TYR A 457 4.23 -6.24 17.32
CA TYR A 457 3.78 -6.95 16.13
C TYR A 457 4.72 -8.11 15.75
N THR A 458 6.03 -7.86 15.68
CA THR A 458 7.03 -8.89 15.39
C THR A 458 7.05 -10.00 16.44
N ALA A 459 6.74 -9.70 17.70
CA ALA A 459 6.62 -10.68 18.77
C ALA A 459 5.32 -11.50 18.73
N GLY A 460 4.44 -11.28 17.74
CA GLY A 460 3.17 -12.01 17.59
C GLY A 460 2.13 -11.65 18.66
N ALA A 461 2.19 -10.44 19.22
CA ALA A 461 1.25 -10.02 20.25
C ALA A 461 -0.18 -9.89 19.69
N VAL A 462 -1.17 -10.39 20.44
CA VAL A 462 -2.58 -10.33 20.03
C VAL A 462 -3.31 -9.14 20.67
N LYS A 463 -3.03 -8.84 21.94
CA LYS A 463 -3.60 -7.71 22.70
C LYS A 463 -2.49 -6.89 23.36
N VAL A 464 -2.44 -5.59 23.09
CA VAL A 464 -1.30 -4.73 23.44
C VAL A 464 -1.75 -3.46 24.15
N MET A 465 -1.14 -3.16 25.29
CA MET A 465 -1.29 -1.88 25.98
C MET A 465 0.03 -1.13 25.91
N VAL A 466 0.07 -0.02 25.18
CA VAL A 466 1.27 0.79 25.00
C VAL A 466 1.27 1.97 25.98
N GLU A 467 2.36 2.13 26.73
CA GLU A 467 2.56 3.23 27.68
C GLU A 467 3.70 4.15 27.22
N LEU A 468 3.43 5.45 27.20
CA LEU A 468 4.36 6.50 26.78
C LEU A 468 4.29 7.72 27.70
N ASP A 469 5.42 8.42 27.87
CA ASP A 469 5.55 9.62 28.72
C ASP A 469 5.48 10.96 27.96
N SER A 470 5.05 10.94 26.69
CA SER A 470 4.85 12.14 25.87
C SER A 470 3.38 12.56 25.76
N LYS A 471 3.02 13.69 26.40
CA LYS A 471 1.70 14.30 26.29
C LYS A 471 1.39 14.79 24.86
N ASP A 472 2.41 15.26 24.14
CA ASP A 472 2.24 15.79 22.79
C ASP A 472 1.80 14.70 21.82
N ILE A 473 2.42 13.51 21.92
CA ILE A 473 2.05 12.34 21.12
C ILE A 473 0.66 11.84 21.52
N MET A 474 0.38 11.74 22.83
CA MET A 474 -0.93 11.31 23.30
C MET A 474 -2.05 12.25 22.83
N THR A 475 -1.79 13.55 22.81
CA THR A 475 -2.72 14.54 22.26
C THR A 475 -2.91 14.35 20.75
N ALA A 476 -1.83 14.07 20.01
CA ALA A 476 -1.89 13.85 18.57
C ALA A 476 -2.62 12.54 18.20
N LEU A 477 -2.44 11.45 18.95
CA LEU A 477 -3.16 10.19 18.76
C LEU A 477 -4.67 10.35 19.01
N ASN A 478 -5.06 11.22 19.94
CA ASN A 478 -6.45 11.43 20.34
C ASN A 478 -7.19 12.48 19.48
N SER A 479 -6.48 13.37 18.79
CA SER A 479 -7.12 14.36 17.93
C SER A 479 -7.53 13.74 16.60
N ASN A 480 -8.83 13.76 16.27
CA ASN A 480 -9.38 13.44 14.93
C ASN A 480 -8.92 14.42 13.81
N LEU A 481 -7.88 15.20 14.07
CA LEU A 481 -7.36 16.30 13.26
C LEU A 481 -5.85 16.09 13.05
N LEU A 482 -5.47 15.06 12.29
CA LEU A 482 -4.15 14.98 11.64
C LEU A 482 -4.11 15.96 10.45
N CYS A 483 -4.34 17.25 10.69
CA CYS A 483 -4.42 18.27 9.63
C CYS A 483 -3.67 19.57 9.96
N CYS A 484 -2.77 19.53 10.93
CA CYS A 484 -1.81 20.59 11.17
C CYS A 484 -0.45 19.95 11.45
N ASP A 485 0.55 20.33 10.65
CA ASP A 485 1.94 19.89 10.75
C ASP A 485 2.48 20.18 12.16
N ARG A 486 2.43 19.18 13.04
CA ARG A 486 3.00 19.23 14.39
C ARG A 486 4.46 18.77 14.35
N GLY A 487 5.29 19.44 13.55
CA GLY A 487 6.74 19.23 13.55
C GLY A 487 7.19 17.88 12.98
N GLY A 488 6.55 17.42 11.89
CA GLY A 488 7.01 16.26 11.11
C GLY A 488 6.76 14.87 11.72
N ILE A 489 5.98 14.74 12.81
CA ILE A 489 5.66 13.43 13.40
C ILE A 489 4.45 12.73 12.77
N GLU A 490 3.68 13.42 11.94
CA GLU A 490 2.47 12.88 11.31
C GLU A 490 2.72 11.56 10.54
N PRO A 491 3.76 11.44 9.69
CA PRO A 491 4.06 10.17 9.01
C PRO A 491 4.33 9.02 9.98
N ILE A 492 5.00 9.31 11.11
CA ILE A 492 5.33 8.32 12.14
C ILE A 492 4.05 7.86 12.84
N LEU A 493 3.15 8.78 13.21
CA LEU A 493 1.89 8.44 13.87
C LEU A 493 0.93 7.68 12.94
N VAL A 494 0.90 8.02 11.65
CA VAL A 494 0.14 7.25 10.65
C VAL A 494 0.65 5.81 10.57
N HIS A 495 1.98 5.62 10.52
CA HIS A 495 2.57 4.28 10.55
C HIS A 495 2.27 3.54 11.86
N VAL A 496 2.35 4.22 13.02
CA VAL A 496 1.94 3.65 14.31
C VAL A 496 0.51 3.15 14.27
N MET A 497 -0.43 3.96 13.77
CA MET A 497 -1.84 3.58 13.67
C MET A 497 -2.06 2.41 12.69
N SER A 498 -1.30 2.36 11.60
CA SER A 498 -1.31 1.25 10.65
C SER A 498 -0.87 -0.06 11.32
N ILE A 499 0.28 -0.07 12.00
CA ILE A 499 0.76 -1.26 12.72
C ILE A 499 -0.24 -1.67 13.81
N SER A 500 -0.84 -0.68 14.48
CA SER A 500 -1.80 -0.91 15.56
C SER A 500 -3.07 -1.62 15.10
N SER A 501 -3.44 -1.47 13.82
CA SER A 501 -4.62 -2.14 13.24
C SER A 501 -4.50 -3.66 13.14
N TRP A 502 -3.28 -4.20 13.26
CA TRP A 502 -3.00 -5.65 13.25
C TRP A 502 -3.27 -6.34 14.59
N PHE A 503 -3.38 -5.58 15.69
CA PHE A 503 -3.70 -6.15 16.99
C PHE A 503 -5.21 -6.38 17.10
N LYS A 504 -5.62 -7.47 17.77
CA LYS A 504 -7.03 -7.69 18.09
C LYS A 504 -7.58 -6.56 18.95
N GLU A 505 -6.79 -6.12 19.93
CA GLU A 505 -7.07 -4.97 20.79
C GLU A 505 -5.75 -4.24 21.09
N VAL A 506 -5.77 -2.91 20.96
CA VAL A 506 -4.64 -2.03 21.27
C VAL A 506 -5.13 -0.80 22.03
N SER A 507 -4.38 -0.39 23.04
CA SER A 507 -4.63 0.88 23.75
C SER A 507 -3.34 1.65 23.96
N PHE A 508 -3.46 2.98 23.98
CA PHE A 508 -2.37 3.91 24.29
C PHE A 508 -2.69 4.65 25.57
N THR A 509 -1.73 4.67 26.50
CA THR A 509 -1.90 5.28 27.81
C THR A 509 -0.74 6.22 28.11
N TYR A 510 -1.08 7.45 28.50
CA TYR A 510 -0.10 8.39 29.03
C TYR A 510 0.34 7.94 30.44
N VAL A 511 1.66 7.93 30.68
CA VAL A 511 2.24 7.67 32.00
C VAL A 511 3.19 8.80 32.42
N LYS A 512 3.40 9.00 33.72
CA LYS A 512 4.40 9.95 34.20
C LYS A 512 5.79 9.46 33.84
N ARG A 513 6.70 10.39 33.54
CA ARG A 513 8.13 10.08 33.31
C ARG A 513 8.75 9.26 34.45
N SER A 514 8.32 9.49 35.70
CA SER A 514 8.78 8.75 36.89
C SER A 514 8.32 7.29 36.94
N THR A 515 7.27 6.91 36.19
CA THR A 515 6.75 5.53 36.11
C THR A 515 7.20 4.79 34.86
N ASN A 516 7.90 5.47 33.94
CA ASN A 516 8.41 4.89 32.69
C ASN A 516 9.92 4.61 32.73
N GLN A 517 10.50 4.36 33.92
CA GLN A 517 11.96 4.31 34.12
C GLN A 517 12.64 3.19 33.33
N ALA A 518 12.01 2.02 33.23
CA ALA A 518 12.56 0.89 32.46
C ALA A 518 12.82 1.24 30.98
N ALA A 519 11.83 1.81 30.28
CA ALA A 519 12.00 2.19 28.86
C ALA A 519 13.01 3.32 28.67
N ARG A 520 13.03 4.30 29.59
CA ARG A 520 14.01 5.39 29.59
C ARG A 520 15.44 4.91 29.83
N TRP A 521 15.61 3.95 30.75
CA TRP A 521 16.90 3.31 30.96
C TRP A 521 17.38 2.63 29.68
N VAL A 522 16.52 1.83 29.02
CA VAL A 522 16.87 1.18 27.73
C VAL A 522 17.26 2.21 26.67
N SER A 523 16.50 3.31 26.53
CA SER A 523 16.84 4.38 25.58
C SER A 523 18.20 5.03 25.89
N SER A 524 18.48 5.32 27.18
CA SER A 524 19.74 5.92 27.61
C SER A 524 20.94 5.01 27.36
N GLN A 525 20.78 3.71 27.54
CA GLN A 525 21.86 2.74 27.30
C GLN A 525 22.10 2.54 25.79
N ALA A 526 21.08 2.71 24.95
CA ALA A 526 21.21 2.73 23.50
C ALA A 526 22.08 3.89 23.01
N LYS A 527 22.01 5.06 23.66
CA LYS A 527 22.84 6.23 23.30
C LYS A 527 24.33 5.98 23.45
N VAL A 528 24.72 5.33 24.55
CA VAL A 528 26.11 5.02 24.93
C VAL A 528 26.60 3.69 24.36
N ASN A 529 25.82 3.04 23.47
CA ASN A 529 26.11 1.73 22.88
C ASN A 529 26.38 0.62 23.92
N ALA A 530 25.81 0.74 25.13
CA ALA A 530 26.07 -0.19 26.24
C ALA A 530 25.23 -1.48 26.18
N ILE A 531 24.18 -1.50 25.34
CA ILE A 531 23.43 -2.70 24.97
C ILE A 531 23.33 -2.78 23.45
N SER A 532 23.36 -4.01 22.92
CA SER A 532 23.24 -4.26 21.49
C SER A 532 21.96 -3.64 20.94
N VAL A 533 22.11 -2.94 19.80
CA VAL A 533 21.02 -2.29 19.08
C VAL A 533 20.21 -3.39 18.37
N GLY A 534 19.18 -3.93 19.03
CA GLY A 534 18.41 -5.06 18.50
C GLY A 534 17.36 -5.63 19.45
N TRP A 535 16.55 -6.56 18.93
CA TRP A 535 15.54 -7.31 19.68
C TRP A 535 16.20 -8.40 20.54
N ALA A 536 15.91 -8.43 21.83
CA ALA A 536 16.40 -9.49 22.72
C ALA A 536 15.30 -10.01 23.65
N ALA A 537 15.20 -11.33 23.73
CA ALA A 537 14.25 -12.04 24.58
C ALA A 537 14.70 -12.16 26.06
N ARG A 538 15.99 -11.94 26.35
CA ARG A 538 16.55 -11.96 27.71
C ARG A 538 17.04 -10.58 28.11
N ALA A 539 16.40 -9.99 29.12
CA ALA A 539 16.73 -8.67 29.63
C ALA A 539 18.08 -8.67 30.39
N PRO A 540 18.88 -7.59 30.31
CA PRO A 540 20.07 -7.46 31.15
C PRO A 540 19.67 -7.31 32.63
N PRO A 541 20.52 -7.76 33.59
CA PRO A 541 20.18 -7.75 35.02
C PRO A 541 19.77 -6.36 35.55
N GLY A 542 20.36 -5.28 35.03
CA GLY A 542 19.97 -3.91 35.39
C GLY A 542 18.55 -3.55 34.98
N LEU A 543 18.08 -4.04 33.83
CA LEU A 543 16.69 -3.85 33.39
C LEU A 543 15.72 -4.71 34.20
N GLU A 544 16.10 -5.95 34.52
CA GLU A 544 15.27 -6.82 35.36
C GLU A 544 15.08 -6.24 36.76
N ALA A 545 16.14 -5.70 37.36
CA ALA A 545 16.08 -5.05 38.66
C ALA A 545 15.15 -3.82 38.66
N LEU A 546 15.22 -2.98 37.62
CA LEU A 546 14.31 -1.84 37.46
C LEU A 546 12.85 -2.29 37.28
N CYS A 547 12.61 -3.26 36.39
CA CYS A 547 11.28 -3.81 36.16
C CYS A 547 10.67 -4.42 37.44
N LEU A 548 11.48 -5.06 38.28
CA LEU A 548 11.05 -5.59 39.58
C LEU A 548 10.80 -4.49 40.61
N ALA A 549 11.65 -3.46 40.65
CA ALA A 549 11.53 -2.33 41.57
C ALA A 549 10.24 -1.53 41.35
N ASP A 550 9.77 -1.43 40.10
CA ASP A 550 8.60 -0.63 39.70
C ASP A 550 7.25 -1.34 39.96
N ILE A 551 7.24 -2.61 40.41
CA ILE A 551 6.04 -3.39 40.76
C ILE A 551 5.75 -3.26 42.26
N GLU A 552 4.49 -3.05 42.66
CA GLU A 552 4.12 -3.00 44.08
C GLU A 552 4.38 -4.33 44.82
N PRO A 553 4.77 -4.30 46.12
CA PRO A 553 5.12 -5.49 46.88
C PRO A 553 4.04 -6.59 46.89
N GLN A 554 2.75 -6.21 46.87
CA GLN A 554 1.61 -7.12 46.87
C GLN A 554 1.47 -7.93 45.57
N ASP A 555 1.86 -7.35 44.43
CA ASP A 555 1.83 -8.03 43.12
C ASP A 555 3.07 -8.90 42.88
N ARG A 556 4.18 -8.64 43.59
CA ARG A 556 5.41 -9.47 43.52
C ARG A 556 5.19 -10.88 44.06
N LEU A 557 4.46 -10.99 45.17
CA LEU A 557 4.20 -12.26 45.88
C LEU A 557 3.38 -13.24 45.01
N ALA A 558 2.45 -12.73 44.19
CA ALA A 558 1.65 -13.56 43.27
C ALA A 558 2.49 -14.16 42.12
N GLY A 559 3.52 -13.45 41.66
CA GLY A 559 4.44 -13.93 40.60
C GLY A 559 5.46 -14.96 41.11
N GLU A 560 6.00 -14.75 42.32
CA GLU A 560 6.98 -15.65 42.94
C GLU A 560 6.34 -16.99 43.36
N ASP A 561 5.14 -16.97 43.93
CA ASP A 561 4.41 -18.18 44.34
C ASP A 561 4.07 -19.08 43.13
N MET A 562 3.84 -18.48 41.95
CA MET A 562 3.60 -19.21 40.70
C MET A 562 4.88 -19.76 40.06
N LYS A 563 6.01 -19.01 40.13
CA LYS A 563 7.35 -19.51 39.75
C LYS A 563 7.75 -20.72 40.60
N MET A 564 7.53 -20.65 41.92
CA MET A 564 7.78 -21.77 42.84
C MET A 564 6.85 -22.96 42.60
N LYS A 565 5.57 -22.74 42.25
CA LYS A 565 4.67 -23.82 41.82
C LYS A 565 5.12 -24.47 40.51
N LYS A 566 5.65 -23.70 39.55
CA LYS A 566 6.15 -24.23 38.27
C LYS A 566 7.45 -25.03 38.44
N ILE A 567 8.38 -24.56 39.29
CA ILE A 567 9.61 -25.27 39.66
C ILE A 567 9.27 -26.55 40.44
N ARG A 568 8.36 -26.51 41.42
CA ARG A 568 7.88 -27.71 42.13
C ARG A 568 7.26 -28.73 41.17
N ARG A 569 6.50 -28.29 40.17
CA ARG A 569 5.88 -29.16 39.15
C ARG A 569 6.90 -29.77 38.19
N MET A 570 7.99 -29.06 37.86
CA MET A 570 9.10 -29.62 37.08
C MET A 570 9.90 -30.64 37.90
N LEU A 571 10.18 -30.36 39.18
CA LEU A 571 10.91 -31.27 40.08
C LEU A 571 10.11 -32.55 40.39
N LEU A 572 8.78 -32.45 40.50
CA LEU A 572 7.89 -33.61 40.68
C LEU A 572 7.76 -34.48 39.42
N ASN A 573 7.96 -33.90 38.23
CA ASN A 573 7.94 -34.63 36.96
C ASN A 573 9.31 -35.25 36.60
N SER A 574 10.41 -34.79 37.21
CA SER A 574 11.74 -35.39 37.05
C SER A 574 12.00 -36.61 37.95
N SER A 575 11.19 -36.81 38.99
CA SER A 575 11.30 -37.96 39.90
C SER A 575 10.49 -39.19 39.47
N SER A 576 9.79 -39.14 38.33
CA SER A 576 9.03 -40.28 37.78
C SER A 576 9.66 -40.95 36.55
N LEU A 577 10.93 -40.66 36.24
CA LEU A 577 11.62 -41.17 35.03
C LEU A 577 12.98 -41.85 35.29
N ALA A 578 13.26 -42.26 36.53
CA ALA A 578 14.46 -43.05 36.85
C ALA A 578 14.08 -44.51 37.14
N ALA A 579 13.81 -45.29 36.09
CA ALA A 579 13.90 -46.76 36.09
C ALA A 579 13.69 -47.32 34.68
N VAL A 580 14.68 -47.20 33.80
CA VAL A 580 14.99 -48.24 32.78
C VAL A 580 16.49 -48.12 32.45
N ASP A 581 17.25 -49.14 32.85
CA ASP A 581 18.63 -49.41 32.45
C ASP A 581 18.73 -49.76 30.96
N GLY A 582 19.84 -49.40 30.31
CA GLY A 582 20.24 -49.98 29.04
C GLY A 582 21.18 -49.11 28.20
N ASP A 583 22.45 -49.53 28.13
CA ASP A 583 23.55 -49.01 27.31
C ASP A 583 23.18 -48.63 25.87
N PHE A 584 23.79 -47.57 25.32
CA PHE A 584 24.70 -47.66 24.17
C PHE A 584 25.32 -46.29 23.80
N ASP A 585 26.58 -46.36 23.40
CA ASP A 585 27.52 -45.29 23.03
C ASP A 585 27.10 -44.34 21.89
N GLY A 586 27.58 -43.10 22.01
CA GLY A 586 28.24 -42.32 20.94
C GLY A 586 27.49 -42.02 19.64
N GLY A 587 27.07 -40.75 19.45
CA GLY A 587 26.73 -40.23 18.13
C GLY A 587 26.30 -38.76 18.11
N TYR A 588 27.17 -37.87 17.65
CA TYR A 588 26.79 -36.54 17.16
C TYR A 588 25.93 -36.67 15.91
N VAL A 589 24.71 -36.12 15.92
CA VAL A 589 23.97 -35.76 14.69
C VAL A 589 23.20 -34.44 14.92
N PHE A 590 23.62 -33.41 14.19
CA PHE A 590 22.82 -32.24 13.82
C PHE A 590 21.67 -32.69 12.91
N LEU A 591 20.42 -32.30 13.21
CA LEU A 591 19.45 -31.84 12.19
C LEU A 591 18.20 -31.22 12.84
N ASP A 592 17.97 -29.95 12.49
CA ASP A 592 16.75 -29.38 11.90
C ASP A 592 15.35 -29.74 12.47
N MET A 593 14.62 -28.70 12.90
CA MET A 593 13.16 -28.61 12.77
C MET A 593 12.68 -27.16 12.94
N VAL A 594 12.71 -26.42 11.82
CA VAL A 594 11.76 -25.35 11.52
C VAL A 594 10.40 -25.99 11.20
N VAL A 595 9.32 -25.22 11.40
CA VAL A 595 7.90 -25.53 11.12
C VAL A 595 7.17 -26.24 12.27
N ARG A 596 6.42 -25.48 13.09
CA ARG A 596 4.99 -25.75 13.41
C ARG A 596 4.26 -24.46 13.78
N GLY A 597 3.08 -24.28 13.18
CA GLY A 597 2.14 -23.18 13.41
C GLY A 597 1.42 -23.22 14.77
N PRO A 598 0.30 -22.49 14.92
CA PRO A 598 -0.26 -22.15 16.22
C PRO A 598 -0.83 -23.37 16.94
N LEU A 599 -0.50 -23.47 18.23
CA LEU A 599 -1.06 -24.44 19.17
C LEU A 599 -2.49 -24.02 19.55
N GLU A 600 -3.48 -24.61 18.87
CA GLU A 600 -4.75 -24.97 19.49
C GLU A 600 -4.90 -26.49 19.39
N VAL A 601 -4.81 -27.18 20.53
CA VAL A 601 -5.35 -28.52 20.70
C VAL A 601 -6.22 -28.47 21.95
N VAL A 602 -7.52 -28.57 21.70
CA VAL A 602 -8.57 -28.90 22.65
C VAL A 602 -8.45 -30.38 23.00
N ASP A 603 -8.74 -30.74 24.26
CA ASP A 603 -9.32 -31.99 24.80
C ASP A 603 -8.82 -32.15 26.26
N PHE A 604 -9.62 -32.27 27.33
CA PHE A 604 -11.03 -32.61 27.55
C PHE A 604 -11.70 -31.62 28.53
#